data_AF-A0A8T0DW84-F1
#
_entry.id   AF-A0A8T0DW84-F1
#
_cell.length_a   1.000
_cell.length_b   1.000
_cell.length_c   1.000
_cell.angle_alpha   90.00
_cell.angle_beta   90.00
_cell.angle_gamma   90.00
#
_symmetry.space_group_name_H-M   'P 1'
#
loop_
_entity.id
_entity.type
_entity.pdbx_description
1 polymer ?
#
loop_
_entity_poly.entity_id
_entity_poly.type
_entity_poly.pdbx_seq_one_letter_code
_entity_poly.pdbx_strand_id
1 'polypeptide(L)'
;MPRKVGKTNPNTSSLSQGAVDCCALKDISRCGICEDLSATTRNAILNLIKQVERQKRLHFNKTELSILLHMCVEITGREVRDMTLDELKTFLYGTLDITNPFSLDGLCRACMQNSRHNPIKKTVGPVDFVHLLSVLLRGTLSERAELAFRIVDLDSDGFIRRNVEVRRLLHDTFDVSVAAQNPEIDPDEPVRDTINYLCEKLQCTLTQSISIDRFKALAYEHPWIVESLLPCIPSEITNLMFQTLFSTQIKLPSLEAPPKIGSK
;
A
#
# COMPACT_ATOMS: atom_id res chain seq x y z
N MET A 1 58.09 68.58 3.14
CA MET A 1 57.64 68.99 4.50
C MET A 1 56.14 68.82 4.58
N PRO A 2 55.58 68.41 5.73
CA PRO A 2 55.68 67.12 6.44
C PRO A 2 54.43 66.24 6.09
N ARG A 3 54.04 65.10 6.71
CA ARG A 3 54.55 64.11 7.69
C ARG A 3 54.58 62.74 6.95
N LYS A 4 55.29 61.64 7.29
CA LYS A 4 55.44 60.81 8.51
C LYS A 4 54.12 60.26 9.09
N VAL A 5 53.98 59.01 9.54
CA VAL A 5 54.73 57.72 9.45
C VAL A 5 53.74 56.64 9.95
N GLY A 6 53.79 55.39 9.45
CA GLY A 6 53.03 54.27 10.03
C GLY A 6 53.42 52.94 9.39
N LYS A 7 54.20 52.11 10.11
CA LYS A 7 54.71 50.81 9.63
C LYS A 7 54.09 49.65 10.43
N THR A 8 54.09 48.47 9.80
CA THR A 8 54.15 47.11 10.38
C THR A 8 52.98 46.58 11.24
N ASN A 9 52.38 45.49 10.73
CA ASN A 9 52.16 44.14 11.32
C ASN A 9 51.95 43.93 12.84
N PRO A 10 51.39 42.77 13.25
CA PRO A 10 50.53 41.81 12.55
C PRO A 10 49.17 41.65 13.30
N ASN A 11 48.28 40.74 12.86
CA ASN A 11 47.59 39.86 13.81
C ASN A 11 46.81 38.71 13.14
N THR A 12 46.97 37.53 13.74
CA THR A 12 46.23 36.30 13.50
C THR A 12 44.84 36.33 14.13
N SER A 13 43.83 35.85 13.42
CA SER A 13 42.62 35.27 14.01
C SER A 13 42.05 34.24 13.02
N SER A 14 42.58 33.01 13.00
CA SER A 14 42.09 31.89 13.80
C SER A 14 40.69 31.42 13.35
N LEU A 15 40.63 30.21 12.77
CA LEU A 15 39.38 29.48 12.60
C LEU A 15 38.73 29.28 13.97
N SER A 16 37.70 30.07 14.28
CA SER A 16 36.85 29.80 15.44
C SER A 16 35.97 28.60 15.11
N GLN A 17 36.33 27.45 15.67
CA GLN A 17 35.44 26.29 15.76
C GLN A 17 34.17 26.73 16.48
N GLY A 18 33.09 26.96 15.73
CA GLY A 18 31.76 27.10 16.30
C GLY A 18 31.36 25.75 16.87
N ALA A 19 31.50 25.59 18.19
CA ALA A 19 31.00 24.41 18.88
C ALA A 19 29.48 24.35 18.69
N VAL A 20 29.01 23.43 17.85
CA VAL A 20 27.58 23.16 17.73
C VAL A 20 27.15 22.50 19.03
N ASP A 21 26.23 23.16 19.75
CA ASP A 21 25.81 22.75 21.09
C ASP A 21 25.28 21.31 21.09
N CYS A 22 26.05 20.40 21.68
CA CYS A 22 25.79 18.96 21.67
C CYS A 22 24.67 18.55 22.67
N CYS A 23 23.72 19.44 22.91
CA CYS A 23 22.66 19.29 23.91
C CYS A 23 21.25 19.18 23.32
N ALA A 24 21.07 19.49 22.03
CA ALA A 24 19.78 19.40 21.32
C ALA A 24 19.53 18.04 20.62
N LEU A 25 20.27 16.99 20.99
CA LEU A 25 20.15 15.63 20.44
C LEU A 25 19.67 14.59 21.48
N LYS A 26 19.16 15.03 22.63
CA LYS A 26 18.72 14.14 23.71
C LYS A 26 17.32 13.53 23.54
N ASP A 27 16.53 14.04 22.60
CA ASP A 27 15.17 13.56 22.32
C ASP A 27 15.08 12.62 21.11
N ILE A 28 16.21 12.16 20.55
CA ILE A 28 16.25 10.88 19.82
C ILE A 28 16.31 9.73 20.85
N SER A 29 15.38 9.76 21.80
CA SER A 29 15.05 8.60 22.61
C SER A 29 14.44 7.57 21.66
N ARG A 30 15.25 6.59 21.27
CA ARG A 30 14.75 5.32 20.75
C ARG A 30 13.92 4.68 21.87
N CYS A 31 12.63 5.04 21.97
CA CYS A 31 11.67 4.28 22.77
C CYS A 31 11.82 2.82 22.39
N GLY A 32 12.20 1.97 23.36
CA GLY A 32 12.20 0.53 23.17
C GLY A 32 10.79 0.14 22.77
N ILE A 33 10.63 -0.45 21.57
CA ILE A 33 9.34 -0.67 20.87
C ILE A 33 8.40 -1.61 21.68
N CYS A 34 8.84 -2.10 22.84
CA CYS A 34 8.14 -3.03 23.73
C CYS A 34 8.03 -2.56 25.20
N GLU A 35 8.80 -1.56 25.65
CA GLU A 35 8.96 -1.27 27.10
C GLU A 35 7.82 -0.42 27.70
N ASP A 36 7.22 0.49 26.93
CA ASP A 36 6.13 1.38 27.40
C ASP A 36 4.71 0.76 27.27
N LEU A 37 4.59 -0.49 26.81
CA LEU A 37 3.30 -1.10 26.48
C LEU A 37 2.65 -1.77 27.71
N SER A 38 1.49 -1.23 28.10
CA SER A 38 0.72 -1.72 29.26
C SER A 38 0.46 -3.23 29.21
N ALA A 39 0.37 -3.87 30.38
CA ALA A 39 0.03 -5.29 30.46
C ALA A 39 -1.33 -5.60 29.80
N THR A 40 -2.28 -4.67 29.88
CA THR A 40 -3.58 -4.73 29.19
C THR A 40 -3.42 -4.78 27.68
N THR A 41 -2.59 -3.89 27.11
CA THR A 41 -2.28 -3.84 25.67
C THR A 41 -1.64 -5.15 25.20
N ARG A 42 -0.64 -5.65 25.93
CA ARG A 42 0.03 -6.93 25.61
C ARG A 42 -0.95 -8.12 25.67
N ASN A 43 -1.82 -8.18 26.67
CA ASN A 43 -2.85 -9.21 26.77
C ASN A 43 -3.89 -9.12 25.63
N ALA A 44 -4.26 -7.92 25.19
CA ALA A 44 -5.16 -7.73 24.07
C ALA A 44 -4.51 -8.17 22.73
N ILE A 45 -3.24 -7.87 22.49
CA ILE A 45 -2.47 -8.37 21.34
C ILE A 45 -2.42 -9.91 21.35
N LEU A 46 -2.13 -10.53 22.50
CA LEU A 46 -2.14 -12.00 22.64
C LEU A 46 -3.52 -12.61 22.34
N ASN A 47 -4.61 -11.90 22.63
CA ASN A 47 -5.96 -12.33 22.26
C ASN A 47 -6.25 -12.15 20.77
N LEU A 48 -5.76 -11.07 20.14
CA LEU A 48 -5.84 -10.87 18.69
C LEU A 48 -5.06 -11.96 17.94
N ILE A 49 -3.84 -12.31 18.36
CA ILE A 49 -3.07 -13.43 17.77
C ILE A 49 -3.90 -14.72 17.79
N LYS A 50 -4.56 -15.05 18.90
CA LYS A 50 -5.43 -16.24 19.01
C LYS A 50 -6.69 -16.18 18.13
N GLN A 51 -7.17 -15.00 17.77
CA GLN A 51 -8.27 -14.85 16.81
C GLN A 51 -7.77 -15.04 15.37
N VAL A 52 -6.65 -14.38 15.04
CA VAL A 52 -5.98 -14.42 13.73
C VAL A 52 -5.56 -15.86 13.38
N GLU A 53 -4.98 -16.60 14.32
CA GLU A 53 -4.57 -18.01 14.16
C GLU A 53 -5.72 -18.97 13.78
N ARG A 54 -6.98 -18.59 13.97
CA ARG A 54 -8.14 -19.42 13.57
C ARG A 54 -8.46 -19.30 12.08
N GLN A 55 -7.90 -18.32 11.38
CA GLN A 55 -8.13 -18.08 9.96
C GLN A 55 -7.11 -18.85 9.11
N LYS A 56 -7.58 -19.62 8.12
CA LYS A 56 -6.74 -20.53 7.31
C LYS A 56 -5.96 -19.86 6.16
N ARG A 57 -6.19 -18.57 5.87
CA ARG A 57 -5.61 -17.84 4.73
C ARG A 57 -4.67 -16.72 5.22
N LEU A 58 -3.59 -17.10 5.91
CA LEU A 58 -2.59 -16.18 6.47
C LEU A 58 -1.17 -16.69 6.22
N HIS A 59 -0.29 -15.80 5.79
CA HIS A 59 1.07 -16.09 5.34
C HIS A 59 2.16 -15.67 6.34
N PHE A 60 1.76 -15.44 7.60
CA PHE A 60 2.62 -14.98 8.70
C PHE A 60 2.66 -16.00 9.84
N ASN A 61 3.84 -16.15 10.45
CA ASN A 61 4.03 -16.94 11.67
C ASN A 61 3.70 -16.11 12.94
N LYS A 62 3.60 -16.76 14.10
CA LYS A 62 3.20 -16.13 15.37
C LYS A 62 4.03 -14.90 15.76
N THR A 63 5.33 -14.90 15.47
CA THR A 63 6.24 -13.79 15.78
C THR A 63 5.99 -12.60 14.85
N GLU A 64 5.87 -12.88 13.55
CA GLU A 64 5.52 -11.87 12.53
C GLU A 64 4.16 -11.25 12.85
N LEU A 65 3.16 -12.07 13.19
CA LEU A 65 1.83 -11.62 13.63
C LEU A 65 1.89 -10.70 14.85
N SER A 66 2.73 -11.04 15.84
CA SER A 66 2.92 -10.19 17.02
C SER A 66 3.47 -8.82 16.62
N ILE A 67 4.52 -8.78 15.80
CA ILE A 67 5.15 -7.52 15.36
C ILE A 67 4.18 -6.67 14.54
N LEU A 68 3.44 -7.27 13.60
CA LEU A 68 2.45 -6.55 12.78
C LEU A 68 1.28 -6.01 13.61
N LEU A 69 0.84 -6.71 14.66
CA LEU A 69 -0.18 -6.21 15.59
C LEU A 69 0.37 -5.10 16.50
N HIS A 70 1.65 -5.14 16.88
CA HIS A 70 2.31 -4.01 17.56
C HIS A 70 2.40 -2.77 16.64
N MET A 71 2.74 -2.96 15.35
CA MET A 71 2.70 -1.87 14.36
C MET A 71 1.28 -1.27 14.23
N CYS A 72 0.25 -2.12 14.17
CA CYS A 72 -1.15 -1.67 14.16
C CYS A 72 -1.49 -0.80 15.37
N VAL A 73 -1.05 -1.19 16.57
CA VAL A 73 -1.28 -0.43 17.82
C VAL A 73 -0.52 0.90 17.84
N GLU A 74 0.68 0.98 17.26
CA GLU A 74 1.40 2.25 17.16
C GLU A 74 0.72 3.20 16.16
N ILE A 75 0.22 2.69 15.02
CA ILE A 75 -0.56 3.47 14.04
C ILE A 75 -1.84 4.04 14.69
N THR A 76 -2.50 3.29 15.57
CA THR A 76 -3.69 3.75 16.31
C THR A 76 -3.38 4.55 17.58
N GLY A 77 -2.16 5.10 17.71
CA GLY A 77 -1.79 5.99 18.82
C GLY A 77 -1.61 5.29 20.17
N ARG A 78 -1.08 4.07 20.15
CA ARG A 78 -0.86 3.17 21.32
C ARG A 78 -2.12 2.61 21.97
N GLU A 79 -3.27 2.75 21.30
CA GLU A 79 -4.56 2.19 21.73
C GLU A 79 -4.92 0.91 20.97
N VAL A 80 -5.50 -0.09 21.65
CA VAL A 80 -6.03 -1.29 20.98
C VAL A 80 -7.47 -1.03 20.54
N ARG A 81 -7.61 -0.47 19.35
CA ARG A 81 -8.90 -0.16 18.70
C ARG A 81 -8.86 -0.47 17.22
N ASP A 82 -10.00 -0.30 16.56
CA ASP A 82 -10.05 -0.31 15.10
C ASP A 82 -9.34 0.94 14.54
N MET A 83 -8.68 0.77 13.40
CA MET A 83 -8.01 1.80 12.64
C MET A 83 -9.04 2.61 11.83
N THR A 84 -8.90 3.92 11.79
CA THR A 84 -9.67 4.79 10.88
C THR A 84 -9.21 4.59 9.43
N LEU A 85 -10.03 5.00 8.46
CA LEU A 85 -9.63 4.88 7.05
C LEU A 85 -8.41 5.76 6.74
N ASP A 86 -8.29 6.93 7.34
CA ASP A 86 -7.18 7.85 7.07
C ASP A 86 -5.86 7.38 7.70
N GLU A 87 -5.90 6.75 8.89
CA GLU A 87 -4.74 6.04 9.45
C GLU A 87 -4.27 4.91 8.52
N LEU A 88 -5.19 4.10 7.99
CA LEU A 88 -4.85 3.03 7.04
C LEU A 88 -4.28 3.57 5.73
N LYS A 89 -4.92 4.59 5.14
CA LYS A 89 -4.43 5.23 3.91
C LYS A 89 -3.05 5.84 4.09
N THR A 90 -2.81 6.51 5.22
CA THR A 90 -1.51 7.11 5.55
C THR A 90 -0.43 6.05 5.66
N PHE A 91 -0.73 4.91 6.29
CA PHE A 91 0.17 3.75 6.33
C PHE A 91 0.44 3.17 4.94
N LEU A 92 -0.61 2.90 4.14
CA LEU A 92 -0.50 2.32 2.79
C LEU A 92 0.31 3.23 1.84
N TYR A 93 0.08 4.53 1.90
CA TYR A 93 0.82 5.54 1.13
C TYR A 93 2.28 5.63 1.60
N GLY A 94 2.51 5.94 2.88
CA GLY A 94 3.85 6.25 3.40
C GLY A 94 4.77 5.05 3.63
N THR A 95 4.21 3.83 3.76
CA THR A 95 4.98 2.62 4.09
C THR A 95 5.01 1.62 2.94
N LEU A 96 3.94 1.53 2.15
CA LEU A 96 3.80 0.57 1.05
C LEU A 96 3.80 1.21 -0.35
N ASP A 97 3.98 2.54 -0.44
CA ASP A 97 4.10 3.30 -1.69
C ASP A 97 2.88 3.16 -2.62
N ILE A 98 1.70 2.90 -2.03
CA ILE A 98 0.44 2.83 -2.78
C ILE A 98 -0.13 4.25 -2.88
N THR A 99 0.16 4.91 -3.99
CA THR A 99 -0.11 6.35 -4.18
C THR A 99 -1.43 6.66 -4.86
N ASN A 100 -2.02 5.72 -5.61
CA ASN A 100 -3.27 5.95 -6.34
C ASN A 100 -4.48 6.07 -5.37
N PRO A 101 -5.27 7.17 -5.41
CA PRO A 101 -6.40 7.37 -4.51
C PRO A 101 -7.50 6.31 -4.61
N PHE A 102 -7.84 5.83 -5.81
CA PHE A 102 -8.83 4.77 -6.00
C PHE A 102 -8.35 3.43 -5.44
N SER A 103 -7.05 3.13 -5.56
CA SER A 103 -6.45 1.96 -4.91
C SER A 103 -6.54 2.06 -3.39
N LEU A 104 -6.20 3.22 -2.82
CA LEU A 104 -6.28 3.48 -1.38
C LEU A 104 -7.72 3.35 -0.84
N ASP A 105 -8.70 3.96 -1.51
CA ASP A 105 -10.12 3.82 -1.16
C ASP A 105 -10.61 2.37 -1.34
N GLY A 106 -10.22 1.69 -2.42
CA GLY A 106 -10.61 0.31 -2.67
C GLY A 106 -10.01 -0.68 -1.68
N LEU A 107 -8.77 -0.50 -1.25
CA LEU A 107 -8.15 -1.29 -0.18
C LEU A 107 -8.93 -1.15 1.14
N CYS A 108 -9.35 0.07 1.48
CA CYS A 108 -10.25 0.33 2.60
C CYS A 108 -11.61 -0.39 2.45
N ARG A 109 -12.28 -0.28 1.28
CA ARG A 109 -13.55 -0.99 1.03
C ARG A 109 -13.40 -2.51 1.13
N ALA A 110 -12.39 -3.07 0.49
CA ALA A 110 -12.14 -4.51 0.45
C ALA A 110 -11.83 -5.10 1.84
N CYS A 111 -11.22 -4.31 2.74
CA CYS A 111 -11.09 -4.68 4.16
C CYS A 111 -12.45 -4.71 4.86
N MET A 112 -13.23 -3.63 4.76
CA MET A 112 -14.54 -3.51 5.42
C MET A 112 -15.53 -4.59 4.99
N GLN A 113 -15.49 -5.03 3.71
CA GLN A 113 -16.31 -6.14 3.20
C GLN A 113 -16.07 -7.48 3.92
N ASN A 114 -14.87 -7.73 4.48
CA ASN A 114 -14.61 -8.95 5.26
C ASN A 114 -15.24 -8.87 6.67
N SER A 115 -15.44 -7.65 7.17
CA SER A 115 -15.93 -7.41 8.52
C SER A 115 -17.44 -7.62 8.58
N ARG A 116 -17.86 -8.68 9.27
CA ARG A 116 -19.28 -9.01 9.50
C ARG A 116 -20.02 -8.03 10.42
N HIS A 117 -19.38 -6.94 10.86
CA HIS A 117 -19.93 -6.01 11.84
C HIS A 117 -20.19 -4.62 11.26
N ASN A 118 -21.47 -4.20 11.39
CA ASN A 118 -21.98 -2.84 11.28
C ASN A 118 -21.47 -1.99 10.08
N PRO A 119 -22.21 -1.97 8.94
CA PRO A 119 -21.81 -1.21 7.75
C PRO A 119 -21.76 0.32 7.94
N ILE A 120 -22.17 0.84 9.10
CA ILE A 120 -22.11 2.26 9.45
C ILE A 120 -20.70 2.67 9.92
N LYS A 121 -19.91 1.73 10.47
CA LYS A 121 -18.61 2.06 11.08
C LYS A 121 -17.48 1.97 10.05
N LYS A 122 -17.05 3.14 9.54
CA LYS A 122 -15.92 3.28 8.59
C LYS A 122 -14.56 3.08 9.28
N THR A 123 -14.28 1.87 9.75
CA THR A 123 -13.02 1.50 10.40
C THR A 123 -12.57 0.08 10.02
N VAL A 124 -11.28 -0.19 10.10
CA VAL A 124 -10.68 -1.50 9.81
C VAL A 124 -10.12 -2.11 11.09
N GLY A 125 -10.54 -3.32 11.43
CA GLY A 125 -10.07 -4.00 12.65
C GLY A 125 -8.62 -4.50 12.52
N PRO A 126 -7.88 -4.70 13.63
CA PRO A 126 -6.50 -5.21 13.58
C PRO A 126 -6.35 -6.56 12.86
N VAL A 127 -7.40 -7.40 12.90
CA VAL A 127 -7.44 -8.68 12.18
C VAL A 127 -7.52 -8.46 10.66
N ASP A 128 -8.39 -7.55 10.20
CA ASP A 128 -8.56 -7.22 8.79
C ASP A 128 -7.30 -6.54 8.23
N PHE A 129 -6.65 -5.67 9.01
CA PHE A 129 -5.35 -5.07 8.68
C PHE A 129 -4.26 -6.13 8.44
N VAL A 130 -4.10 -7.09 9.35
CA VAL A 130 -3.13 -8.18 9.19
C VAL A 130 -3.48 -9.09 8.00
N HIS A 131 -4.76 -9.34 7.75
CA HIS A 131 -5.20 -10.10 6.59
C HIS A 131 -4.88 -9.38 5.27
N LEU A 132 -5.10 -8.05 5.22
CA LEU A 132 -4.71 -7.21 4.08
C LEU A 132 -3.20 -7.33 3.79
N LEU A 133 -2.36 -7.13 4.82
CA LEU A 133 -0.91 -7.26 4.70
C LEU A 133 -0.49 -8.66 4.24
N SER A 134 -1.19 -9.71 4.69
CA SER A 134 -0.92 -11.08 4.28
C SER A 134 -1.10 -11.24 2.76
N VAL A 135 -2.17 -10.68 2.19
CA VAL A 135 -2.43 -10.74 0.74
C VAL A 135 -1.48 -9.81 -0.04
N LEU A 136 -1.30 -8.56 0.39
CA LEU A 136 -0.44 -7.59 -0.28
C LEU A 136 1.02 -8.07 -0.35
N LEU A 137 1.58 -8.55 0.76
CA LEU A 137 3.02 -8.85 0.87
C LEU A 137 3.37 -10.26 0.42
N ARG A 138 2.49 -11.25 0.68
CA ARG A 138 2.77 -12.69 0.51
C ARG A 138 1.65 -13.48 -0.16
N GLY A 139 0.56 -12.82 -0.57
CA GLY A 139 -0.61 -13.47 -1.13
C GLY A 139 -0.30 -14.22 -2.43
N THR A 140 -0.98 -15.34 -2.62
CA THR A 140 -0.98 -16.06 -3.90
C THR A 140 -1.62 -15.19 -4.99
N LEU A 141 -1.31 -15.49 -6.26
CA LEU A 141 -1.93 -14.83 -7.42
C LEU A 141 -3.47 -14.81 -7.34
N SER A 142 -4.08 -15.90 -6.87
CA SER A 142 -5.52 -16.04 -6.65
C SER A 142 -6.07 -15.10 -5.58
N GLU A 143 -5.34 -14.93 -4.47
CA GLU A 143 -5.72 -14.02 -3.37
C GLU A 143 -5.54 -12.56 -3.76
N ARG A 144 -4.47 -12.24 -4.51
CA ARG A 144 -4.22 -10.91 -5.05
C ARG A 144 -5.24 -10.52 -6.12
N ALA A 145 -5.62 -11.44 -7.02
CA ALA A 145 -6.71 -11.24 -7.97
C ALA A 145 -8.06 -11.05 -7.27
N GLU A 146 -8.34 -11.82 -6.21
CA GLU A 146 -9.54 -11.69 -5.36
C GLU A 146 -9.57 -10.37 -4.55
N LEU A 147 -8.41 -9.78 -4.23
CA LEU A 147 -8.29 -8.45 -3.63
C LEU A 147 -8.48 -7.35 -4.69
N ALA A 148 -7.72 -7.41 -5.79
CA ALA A 148 -7.81 -6.46 -6.90
C ALA A 148 -9.23 -6.35 -7.46
N PHE A 149 -9.93 -7.49 -7.64
CA PHE A 149 -11.33 -7.51 -8.03
C PHE A 149 -12.20 -6.65 -7.09
N ARG A 150 -12.06 -6.81 -5.77
CA ARG A 150 -12.84 -6.05 -4.77
C ARG A 150 -12.46 -4.57 -4.67
N ILE A 151 -11.24 -4.21 -5.07
CA ILE A 151 -10.79 -2.82 -5.18
C ILE A 151 -11.44 -2.15 -6.40
N VAL A 152 -11.54 -2.88 -7.51
CA VAL A 152 -12.16 -2.40 -8.77
C VAL A 152 -13.69 -2.39 -8.67
N ASP A 153 -14.32 -3.38 -8.05
CA ASP A 153 -15.76 -3.49 -7.82
C ASP A 153 -16.24 -2.35 -6.90
N LEU A 154 -16.76 -1.27 -7.51
CA LEU A 154 -17.06 -0.02 -6.83
C LEU A 154 -18.38 -0.06 -6.06
N ASP A 155 -19.42 -0.70 -6.58
CA ASP A 155 -20.73 -0.85 -5.92
C ASP A 155 -20.88 -2.17 -5.15
N SER A 156 -19.89 -3.06 -5.21
CA SER A 156 -19.84 -4.34 -4.49
C SER A 156 -20.90 -5.35 -4.95
N ASP A 157 -21.30 -5.32 -6.22
CA ASP A 157 -22.29 -6.25 -6.80
C ASP A 157 -21.70 -7.60 -7.25
N GLY A 158 -20.37 -7.73 -7.23
CA GLY A 158 -19.65 -8.93 -7.67
C GLY A 158 -19.31 -8.95 -9.16
N PHE A 159 -19.44 -7.82 -9.88
CA PHE A 159 -19.21 -7.72 -11.32
C PHE A 159 -18.45 -6.45 -11.74
N ILE A 160 -17.41 -6.63 -12.56
CA ILE A 160 -16.75 -5.51 -13.24
C ILE A 160 -17.44 -5.26 -14.59
N ARG A 161 -17.93 -4.04 -14.80
CA ARG A 161 -18.68 -3.57 -15.98
C ARG A 161 -17.94 -2.42 -16.66
N ARG A 162 -17.94 -2.44 -17.99
CA ARG A 162 -17.32 -1.42 -18.86
C ARG A 162 -17.71 0.02 -18.52
N ASN A 163 -18.99 0.28 -18.30
CA ASN A 163 -19.51 1.65 -18.13
C ASN A 163 -19.61 2.11 -16.68
N VAL A 164 -19.37 1.24 -15.69
CA VAL A 164 -19.39 1.59 -14.27
C VAL A 164 -17.96 1.63 -13.76
N GLU A 165 -17.35 0.50 -13.44
CA GLU A 165 -16.01 0.42 -12.84
C GLU A 165 -14.93 0.91 -13.81
N VAL A 166 -14.83 0.28 -14.99
CA VAL A 166 -13.70 0.54 -15.92
C VAL A 166 -13.68 2.00 -16.37
N ARG A 167 -14.85 2.55 -16.76
CA ARG A 167 -14.98 3.98 -17.11
C ARG A 167 -14.68 4.90 -15.93
N ARG A 168 -15.15 4.58 -14.72
CA ARG A 168 -14.98 5.46 -13.56
C ARG A 168 -13.53 5.53 -13.08
N LEU A 169 -12.80 4.42 -13.17
CA LEU A 169 -11.38 4.35 -12.76
C LEU A 169 -10.43 5.03 -13.75
N LEU A 170 -10.82 5.16 -15.02
CA LEU A 170 -10.09 5.90 -16.07
C LEU A 170 -10.58 7.36 -16.24
N HIS A 171 -11.49 7.81 -15.39
CA HIS A 171 -11.98 9.19 -15.41
C HIS A 171 -10.90 10.14 -14.87
N ASP A 172 -10.62 11.22 -15.59
CA ASP A 172 -9.56 12.21 -15.29
C ASP A 172 -8.13 11.64 -15.16
N THR A 173 -7.85 10.41 -15.61
CA THR A 173 -6.50 9.82 -15.52
C THR A 173 -5.54 10.26 -16.63
N PHE A 174 -6.05 10.94 -17.66
CA PHE A 174 -5.28 11.38 -18.82
C PHE A 174 -5.18 12.90 -18.87
N ASP A 175 -3.98 13.43 -19.07
CA ASP A 175 -3.83 14.78 -19.58
C ASP A 175 -4.27 14.80 -21.04
N VAL A 176 -5.49 15.28 -21.27
CA VAL A 176 -6.12 15.33 -22.60
C VAL A 176 -5.27 16.14 -23.59
N SER A 177 -4.55 17.17 -23.13
CA SER A 177 -3.70 18.01 -23.99
C SER A 177 -2.46 17.29 -24.54
N VAL A 178 -2.08 16.17 -23.90
CA VAL A 178 -0.94 15.33 -24.28
C VAL A 178 -1.40 14.03 -24.93
N ALA A 179 -2.51 13.45 -24.48
CA ALA A 179 -2.93 12.09 -24.83
C ALA A 179 -3.87 12.02 -26.04
N ALA A 180 -4.72 13.03 -26.27
CA ALA A 180 -5.64 13.05 -27.42
C ALA A 180 -4.94 13.60 -28.67
N GLN A 181 -5.22 13.02 -29.85
CA GLN A 181 -4.65 13.50 -31.11
C GLN A 181 -5.22 14.87 -31.50
N ASN A 182 -6.50 15.11 -31.16
CA ASN A 182 -7.19 16.39 -31.40
C ASN A 182 -8.02 16.77 -30.16
N PRO A 183 -7.40 17.34 -29.11
CA PRO A 183 -8.06 17.64 -27.82
C PRO A 183 -9.34 18.48 -27.93
N GLU A 184 -9.37 19.43 -28.88
CA GLU A 184 -10.51 20.34 -29.13
C GLU A 184 -11.70 19.67 -29.84
N ILE A 185 -11.50 18.48 -30.43
CA ILE A 185 -12.51 17.78 -31.24
C ILE A 185 -13.04 16.54 -30.50
N ASP A 186 -12.14 15.75 -29.90
CA ASP A 186 -12.46 14.49 -29.22
C ASP A 186 -11.61 14.31 -27.95
N PRO A 187 -11.91 15.06 -26.88
CA PRO A 187 -11.16 14.97 -25.63
C PRO A 187 -11.29 13.59 -24.94
N ASP A 188 -12.33 12.83 -25.28
CA ASP A 188 -12.61 11.49 -24.74
C ASP A 188 -11.83 10.37 -25.46
N GLU A 189 -11.11 10.66 -26.56
CA GLU A 189 -10.33 9.68 -27.34
C GLU A 189 -9.46 8.76 -26.45
N PRO A 190 -8.60 9.26 -25.54
CA PRO A 190 -7.68 8.41 -24.78
C PRO A 190 -8.40 7.49 -23.80
N VAL A 191 -9.46 8.00 -23.16
CA VAL A 191 -10.29 7.26 -22.21
C VAL A 191 -11.06 6.17 -22.94
N ARG A 192 -11.73 6.51 -24.05
CA ARG A 192 -12.51 5.57 -24.86
C ARG A 192 -11.64 4.43 -25.39
N ASP A 193 -10.47 4.74 -25.91
CA ASP A 193 -9.61 3.77 -26.57
C ASP A 193 -8.90 2.87 -25.55
N THR A 194 -8.52 3.42 -24.38
CA THR A 194 -8.06 2.62 -23.24
C THR A 194 -9.16 1.70 -22.70
N ILE A 195 -10.40 2.19 -22.56
CA ILE A 195 -11.55 1.34 -22.20
C ILE A 195 -11.73 0.22 -23.22
N ASN A 196 -11.67 0.51 -24.52
CA ASN A 196 -11.79 -0.50 -25.58
C ASN A 196 -10.71 -1.59 -25.44
N TYR A 197 -9.44 -1.19 -25.32
CA TYR A 197 -8.32 -2.12 -25.16
C TYR A 197 -8.45 -3.00 -23.91
N LEU A 198 -8.70 -2.40 -22.75
CA LEU A 198 -8.84 -3.15 -21.50
C LEU A 198 -10.07 -4.07 -21.52
N CYS A 199 -11.20 -3.61 -22.06
CA CYS A 199 -12.39 -4.45 -22.24
C CYS A 199 -12.14 -5.65 -23.17
N GLU A 200 -11.35 -5.48 -24.24
CA GLU A 200 -10.94 -6.60 -25.11
C GLU A 200 -10.13 -7.65 -24.32
N LYS A 201 -9.10 -7.23 -23.58
CA LYS A 201 -8.24 -8.15 -22.81
C LYS A 201 -8.95 -8.81 -21.64
N LEU A 202 -9.81 -8.06 -20.95
CA LEU A 202 -10.61 -8.54 -19.83
C LEU A 202 -11.89 -9.28 -20.26
N GLN A 203 -12.18 -9.33 -21.57
CA GLN A 203 -13.38 -9.95 -22.15
C GLN A 203 -14.70 -9.37 -21.61
N CYS A 204 -14.71 -8.07 -21.33
CA CYS A 204 -15.89 -7.31 -20.92
C CYS A 204 -16.49 -6.59 -22.14
N THR A 205 -17.81 -6.68 -22.31
CA THR A 205 -18.51 -5.99 -23.41
C THR A 205 -19.48 -4.95 -22.86
N LEU A 206 -20.29 -4.33 -23.74
CA LEU A 206 -21.35 -3.42 -23.30
C LEU A 206 -22.44 -4.12 -22.48
N THR A 207 -22.65 -5.42 -22.71
CA THR A 207 -23.71 -6.24 -22.09
C THR A 207 -23.17 -7.35 -21.18
N GLN A 208 -21.87 -7.67 -21.27
CA GLN A 208 -21.23 -8.73 -20.51
C GLN A 208 -20.25 -8.15 -19.49
N SER A 209 -20.54 -8.37 -18.21
CA SER A 209 -19.65 -8.08 -17.09
C SER A 209 -18.70 -9.25 -16.79
N ILE A 210 -17.68 -8.98 -15.96
CA ILE A 210 -16.71 -9.97 -15.49
C ILE A 210 -17.03 -10.32 -14.05
N SER A 211 -17.31 -11.60 -13.77
CA SER A 211 -17.42 -12.10 -12.39
C SER A 211 -16.04 -12.36 -11.78
N ILE A 212 -15.98 -12.42 -10.45
CA ILE A 212 -14.75 -12.71 -9.70
C ILE A 212 -14.04 -14.00 -10.15
N ASP A 213 -14.79 -15.06 -10.46
CA ASP A 213 -14.21 -16.33 -10.93
C ASP A 213 -13.57 -16.20 -12.31
N ARG A 214 -14.20 -15.43 -13.23
CA ARG A 214 -13.59 -15.18 -14.54
C ARG A 214 -12.37 -14.28 -14.43
N PHE A 215 -12.40 -13.25 -13.58
CA PHE A 215 -11.25 -12.39 -13.31
C PHE A 215 -10.07 -13.18 -12.74
N LYS A 216 -10.32 -14.11 -11.80
CA LYS A 216 -9.28 -14.99 -11.24
C LYS A 216 -8.73 -15.96 -12.29
N ALA A 217 -9.57 -16.55 -13.14
CA ALA A 217 -9.12 -17.39 -14.25
C ALA A 217 -8.24 -16.60 -15.25
N LEU A 218 -8.67 -15.39 -15.63
CA LEU A 218 -7.91 -14.47 -16.46
C LEU A 218 -6.57 -14.09 -15.83
N ALA A 219 -6.52 -13.82 -14.53
CA ALA A 219 -5.26 -13.55 -13.82
C ALA A 219 -4.30 -14.77 -13.83
N TYR A 220 -4.80 -16.00 -13.80
CA TYR A 220 -3.96 -17.20 -13.97
C TYR A 220 -3.40 -17.36 -15.39
N GLU A 221 -4.19 -17.00 -16.41
CA GLU A 221 -3.75 -16.97 -17.82
C GLU A 221 -2.75 -15.82 -18.07
N HIS A 222 -2.98 -14.67 -17.43
CA HIS A 222 -2.33 -13.38 -17.66
C HIS A 222 -2.16 -12.59 -16.34
N PRO A 223 -1.06 -12.83 -15.57
CA PRO A 223 -0.89 -12.28 -14.22
C PRO A 223 -0.95 -10.74 -14.10
N TRP A 224 -0.58 -10.03 -15.17
CA TRP A 224 -0.65 -8.56 -15.23
C TRP A 224 -2.09 -8.01 -15.08
N ILE A 225 -3.13 -8.83 -15.29
CA ILE A 225 -4.53 -8.43 -15.12
C ILE A 225 -4.83 -7.96 -13.69
N VAL A 226 -4.12 -8.47 -12.68
CA VAL A 226 -4.28 -8.09 -11.26
C VAL A 226 -4.13 -6.58 -11.05
N GLU A 227 -3.26 -5.90 -11.81
CA GLU A 227 -3.00 -4.46 -11.65
C GLU A 227 -3.33 -3.66 -12.94
N SER A 228 -4.08 -4.27 -13.86
CA SER A 228 -4.40 -3.70 -15.17
C SER A 228 -5.29 -2.45 -15.13
N LEU A 229 -6.11 -2.32 -14.09
CA LEU A 229 -7.03 -1.19 -13.88
C LEU A 229 -6.53 -0.22 -12.80
N LEU A 230 -5.81 -0.73 -11.80
CA LEU A 230 -5.29 0.04 -10.68
C LEU A 230 -4.00 -0.59 -10.14
N PRO A 231 -2.93 0.19 -9.89
CA PRO A 231 -1.78 -0.28 -9.13
C PRO A 231 -2.18 -0.38 -7.65
N CYS A 232 -2.25 -1.60 -7.11
CA CYS A 232 -2.78 -1.85 -5.77
C CYS A 232 -1.94 -2.82 -4.94
N ILE A 233 -0.88 -3.39 -5.52
CA ILE A 233 0.10 -4.23 -4.84
C ILE A 233 1.38 -3.40 -4.65
N PRO A 234 2.05 -3.46 -3.48
CA PRO A 234 3.33 -2.78 -3.30
C PRO A 234 4.40 -3.37 -4.24
N SER A 235 5.28 -2.51 -4.76
CA SER A 235 6.41 -2.92 -5.59
C SER A 235 7.26 -3.99 -4.89
N GLU A 236 7.97 -4.84 -5.65
CA GLU A 236 8.80 -5.89 -5.05
C GLU A 236 9.87 -5.33 -4.11
N ILE A 237 10.44 -4.15 -4.42
CA ILE A 237 11.43 -3.47 -3.58
C ILE A 237 10.76 -2.96 -2.29
N THR A 238 9.60 -2.30 -2.39
CA THR A 238 8.88 -1.79 -1.21
C THR A 238 8.41 -2.94 -0.31
N ASN A 239 7.90 -4.02 -0.89
CA ASN A 239 7.52 -5.25 -0.20
C ASN A 239 8.72 -5.92 0.50
N LEU A 240 9.85 -6.08 -0.21
CA LEU A 240 11.11 -6.58 0.33
C LEU A 240 11.55 -5.77 1.55
N MET A 241 11.66 -4.45 1.40
CA MET A 241 12.09 -3.53 2.45
C MET A 241 11.16 -3.59 3.67
N PHE A 242 9.85 -3.52 3.48
CA PHE A 242 8.89 -3.61 4.57
C PHE A 242 8.95 -4.97 5.30
N GLN A 243 9.13 -6.08 4.58
CA GLN A 243 9.28 -7.40 5.20
C GLN A 243 10.50 -7.52 6.12
N THR A 244 11.59 -6.77 5.88
CA THR A 244 12.76 -6.76 6.79
C THR A 244 12.45 -6.22 8.19
N LEU A 245 11.39 -5.42 8.34
CA LEU A 245 11.03 -4.82 9.63
C LEU A 245 10.38 -5.81 10.61
N PHE A 246 9.82 -6.91 10.10
CA PHE A 246 9.07 -7.88 10.91
C PHE A 246 9.44 -9.34 10.67
N SER A 247 10.28 -9.65 9.67
CA SER A 247 10.65 -11.03 9.32
C SER A 247 12.13 -11.20 9.00
N THR A 248 12.69 -12.33 9.45
CA THR A 248 13.99 -12.86 9.03
C THR A 248 13.89 -13.80 7.82
N GLN A 249 12.68 -14.18 7.41
CA GLN A 249 12.40 -15.09 6.30
C GLN A 249 11.49 -14.40 5.29
N ILE A 250 12.10 -13.54 4.48
CA ILE A 250 11.42 -12.79 3.43
C ILE A 250 10.84 -13.76 2.39
N LYS A 251 9.57 -13.57 2.05
CA LYS A 251 8.88 -14.34 1.00
C LYS A 251 8.28 -13.37 0.01
N LEU A 252 8.86 -13.31 -1.19
CA LEU A 252 8.28 -12.54 -2.29
C LEU A 252 7.36 -13.45 -3.12
N PRO A 253 6.09 -13.07 -3.33
CA PRO A 253 5.16 -13.82 -4.16
C PRO A 253 5.45 -13.57 -5.64
N SER A 254 5.93 -14.61 -6.33
CA SER A 254 6.16 -14.60 -7.77
C SER A 254 4.84 -14.33 -8.52
N LEU A 255 4.76 -13.20 -9.24
CA LEU A 255 3.63 -12.89 -10.12
C LEU A 255 3.65 -13.76 -11.38
N GLU A 256 4.85 -14.10 -11.86
CA GLU A 256 5.05 -14.99 -13.00
C GLU A 256 5.34 -16.41 -12.52
N ALA A 257 4.92 -17.41 -13.30
CA ALA A 257 5.49 -18.75 -13.15
C ALA A 257 6.98 -18.67 -13.54
N PRO A 258 7.91 -19.28 -12.77
CA PRO A 258 9.31 -19.27 -13.16
C PRO A 258 9.43 -19.84 -14.59
N PRO A 259 10.27 -19.24 -15.45
CA PRO A 259 10.36 -19.64 -16.84
C PRO A 259 10.63 -21.14 -16.91
N LYS A 260 9.91 -21.83 -17.81
CA LYS A 260 10.13 -23.27 -18.06
C LYS A 260 11.50 -23.43 -18.72
N ILE A 261 12.55 -23.45 -17.89
CA ILE A 261 13.91 -23.82 -18.32
C ILE A 261 13.80 -25.26 -18.79
N GLY A 262 13.74 -25.43 -20.11
CA GLY A 262 13.68 -26.75 -20.72
C GLY A 262 14.91 -27.55 -20.27
N SER A 263 14.67 -28.70 -19.64
CA SER A 263 15.70 -29.70 -19.40
C SER A 263 16.27 -30.11 -20.75
N LYS A 264 17.51 -29.68 -21.03
CA LYS A 264 18.33 -30.21 -22.12
C LYS A 264 18.88 -31.58 -21.72
#